data_AF-A0A520FQA5-F1
#
_entry.id   AF-A0A520FQA5-F1
#
_cell.length_a   1.000
_cell.length_b   1.000
_cell.length_c   1.000
_cell.angle_alpha   90.00
_cell.angle_beta   90.00
_cell.angle_gamma   90.00
#
_symmetry.space_group_name_H-M   'P 1'
#
loop_
_entity.id
_entity.type
_entity.pdbx_description
1 polymer ?
#
loop_
_entity_poly.entity_id
_entity_poly.type
_entity_poly.pdbx_seq_one_letter_code
_entity_poly.pdbx_strand_id
1 'polypeptide(L)' 'VVGATRLPNLYLATGHGTLGWTMAAGTARVMADVISGRKPGIDLKGLTVDRYPGAYR' A
#
# COMPACT_ATOMS: atom_id res chain seq x y z
N VAL A 1 -0.79 -0.81 -5.90
CA VAL A 1 -0.66 0.43 -5.12
C VAL A 1 -1.06 0.14 -3.69
N VAL A 2 -0.08 0.10 -2.80
CA VAL A 2 -0.25 -0.33 -1.40
C VAL A 2 0.48 0.65 -0.49
N GLY A 3 -0.18 1.15 0.56
CA GLY A 3 0.42 2.02 1.56
C GLY A 3 -0.38 3.29 1.87
N ALA A 4 0.25 4.20 2.64
CA ALA A 4 -0.33 5.49 3.00
C ALA A 4 -0.42 6.44 1.79
N THR A 5 -1.27 7.46 1.92
CA THR A 5 -1.37 8.58 0.98
C THR A 5 -0.95 9.88 1.65
N ARG A 6 -0.89 10.99 0.90
CA ARG A 6 -0.73 12.34 1.48
C ARG A 6 -1.89 12.77 2.38
N LEU A 7 -3.06 12.15 2.24
CA LEU A 7 -4.23 12.51 3.00
C LEU A 7 -4.19 11.80 4.35
N PRO A 8 -4.41 12.51 5.47
CA PRO A 8 -4.36 11.91 6.78
C PRO A 8 -5.42 10.82 6.90
N ASN A 9 -5.03 9.69 7.51
CA ASN A 9 -5.89 8.52 7.74
C ASN A 9 -6.47 7.87 6.48
N LEU A 10 -5.90 8.14 5.29
CA LEU A 10 -6.28 7.46 4.04
C LEU A 10 -5.14 6.55 3.56
N TYR A 11 -5.50 5.28 3.33
CA TYR A 11 -4.61 4.22 2.91
C TYR A 11 -5.16 3.50 1.67
N LEU A 12 -4.26 3.00 0.83
CA LEU A 12 -4.61 2.28 -0.40
C LEU A 12 -4.11 0.85 -0.35
N ALA A 13 -4.95 -0.08 -0.81
CA ALA A 13 -4.62 -1.49 -1.00
C ALA A 13 -5.24 -1.97 -2.33
N THR A 14 -4.89 -1.30 -3.43
CA THR A 14 -5.56 -1.44 -4.73
C THR A 14 -4.59 -1.82 -5.85
N GLY A 15 -5.12 -2.15 -7.04
CA GLY A 15 -4.31 -2.35 -8.24
C GLY A 15 -3.55 -3.68 -8.28
N HIS A 16 -4.06 -4.73 -7.61
CA HIS A 16 -3.50 -6.08 -7.66
C HIS A 16 -3.86 -6.87 -8.93
N GLY A 17 -4.75 -6.32 -9.78
CA GLY A 17 -5.24 -6.99 -10.98
C GLY A 17 -5.93 -8.32 -10.67
N THR A 18 -5.71 -9.32 -11.52
CA THR A 18 -6.27 -10.67 -11.38
C THR A 18 -5.68 -11.47 -10.22
N LEU A 19 -4.53 -11.03 -9.66
CA LEU A 19 -3.85 -11.69 -8.54
C LEU A 19 -4.34 -11.24 -7.16
N GLY A 20 -5.37 -10.39 -7.10
CA GLY A 20 -5.87 -9.81 -5.84
C GLY A 20 -6.18 -10.84 -4.76
N TRP A 21 -6.85 -11.96 -5.11
CA TRP A 21 -7.15 -13.04 -4.16
C TRP A 21 -5.89 -13.69 -3.59
N THR A 22 -4.95 -14.05 -4.47
CA THR A 22 -3.69 -14.71 -4.08
C THR A 22 -2.81 -13.81 -3.21
N MET A 23 -2.87 -12.49 -3.40
CA MET A 23 -2.09 -11.51 -2.64
C MET A 23 -2.81 -10.96 -1.40
N ALA A 24 -4.06 -11.35 -1.15
CA ALA A 24 -4.91 -10.72 -0.13
C ALA A 24 -4.30 -10.78 1.27
N ALA A 25 -3.88 -11.96 1.74
CA ALA A 25 -3.33 -12.15 3.08
C ALA A 25 -2.01 -11.38 3.29
N GLY A 26 -1.11 -11.42 2.31
CA GLY A 26 0.15 -10.68 2.37
C GLY A 26 -0.07 -9.17 2.38
N THR A 27 -0.99 -8.69 1.54
CA THR A 27 -1.38 -7.27 1.50
C THR A 27 -1.99 -6.83 2.82
N ALA A 28 -2.91 -7.63 3.39
CA ALA A 28 -3.53 -7.32 4.67
C ALA A 28 -2.50 -7.22 5.80
N ARG A 29 -1.49 -8.12 5.83
CA ARG A 29 -0.42 -8.05 6.82
C ARG A 29 0.38 -6.75 6.70
N VAL A 30 0.79 -6.40 5.48
CA VAL A 30 1.51 -5.16 5.21
C VAL A 30 0.69 -3.94 5.61
N MET A 31 -0.58 -3.89 5.22
CA MET A 31 -1.48 -2.78 5.54
C MET A 31 -1.72 -2.65 7.03
N ALA A 32 -1.87 -3.76 7.76
CA ALA A 32 -2.03 -3.72 9.21
C ALA A 32 -0.81 -3.08 9.91
N ASP A 33 0.40 -3.37 9.43
CA ASP A 33 1.62 -2.76 9.97
C ASP A 33 1.69 -1.27 9.62
N VAL A 34 1.41 -0.89 8.36
CA VAL A 34 1.36 0.52 7.92
C VAL A 34 0.33 1.34 8.71
N ILE A 35 -0.89 0.84 8.85
CA ILE A 35 -1.97 1.52 9.59
C ILE A 35 -1.62 1.65 11.07
N SER A 36 -0.94 0.65 11.65
CA SER A 36 -0.53 0.66 13.06
C SER A 36 0.75 1.46 13.33
N GLY A 37 1.36 2.09 12.32
CA GLY A 37 2.66 2.77 12.45
C GLY A 37 3.84 1.83 12.73
N ARG A 38 3.69 0.53 12.46
CA ARG A 38 4.75 -0.47 12.58
C ARG A 38 5.54 -0.59 11.27
N LYS A 39 6.82 -0.97 11.37
CA LYS A 39 7.64 -1.26 10.19
C LYS A 39 7.10 -2.50 9.45
N PRO A 40 6.72 -2.41 8.17
CA PRO A 40 6.27 -3.56 7.39
C PRO A 40 7.40 -4.57 7.17
N GLY A 41 7.04 -5.84 6.98
CA GLY A 41 7.99 -6.94 6.73
C GLY A 41 8.66 -6.92 5.34
N ILE A 42 8.17 -6.09 4.42
CA ILE A 42 8.74 -5.88 3.08
C ILE A 42 8.94 -4.40 2.82
N ASP A 43 9.89 -4.05 1.93
CA ASP A 43 10.05 -2.68 1.47
C ASP A 43 8.86 -2.28 0.57
N LEU A 44 8.27 -1.12 0.86
CA LEU A 44 7.15 -0.56 0.10
C LEU A 44 7.59 0.40 -1.00
N LYS A 45 8.90 0.66 -1.13
CA LYS A 45 9.44 1.52 -2.19
C LYS A 45 8.97 1.04 -3.56
N GLY A 46 8.32 1.93 -4.31
CA GLY A 46 7.76 1.62 -5.63
C GLY A 46 6.44 0.85 -5.61
N LEU A 47 5.90 0.48 -4.45
CA LEU A 47 4.57 -0.11 -4.30
C LEU A 47 3.51 0.93 -3.90
N THR A 48 3.93 2.06 -3.34
CA THR A 48 3.05 3.20 -2.98
C THR A 48 2.56 3.96 -4.21
N VAL A 49 1.63 4.88 -3.99
CA VAL A 49 1.10 5.75 -5.07
C VAL A 49 2.17 6.72 -5.59
N ASP A 50 3.19 7.02 -4.78
CA ASP A 50 4.30 7.93 -5.10
C ASP A 50 5.13 7.48 -6.32
N ARG A 51 4.99 6.21 -6.74
CA ARG A 51 5.65 5.70 -7.95
C ARG A 51 5.19 6.41 -9.23
N TYR A 52 4.02 7.05 -9.23
CA TYR A 52 3.45 7.67 -10.41
C TYR A 52 3.76 9.17 -10.46
N PRO A 53 4.27 9.67 -11.60
CA PRO A 53 4.43 11.11 -11.80
C PRO A 53 3.10 11.84 -11.62
N GLY A 54 3.07 12.85 -10.75
CA GLY A 54 1.86 13.63 -10.50
C GLY A 54 0.83 12.96 -9.60
N ALA A 55 1.18 11.92 -8.84
CA ALA A 55 0.30 11.25 -7.88
C ALA A 55 -0.46 12.18 -6.91
N TYR A 56 0.08 13.39 -6.70
CA TYR A 56 -0.48 14.41 -5.81
C TYR A 56 -0.56 15.79 -6.47
N ARG A 57 -0.46 15.88 -7.79
CA ARG A 57 -0.72 17.15 -8.46
C ARG A 57 -2.19 17.54 -8.34
#